data_AF-A0A645IBJ4-F1
#
_entry.id   AF-A0A645IBJ4-F1
#
_cell.length_a   1.000
_cell.length_b   1.000
_cell.length_c   1.000
_cell.angle_alpha   90.00
_cell.angle_beta   90.00
_cell.angle_gamma   90.00
#
_symmetry.space_group_name_H-M   'P 1'
#
loop_
_entity.id
_entity.type
_entity.pdbx_description
1 polymer ?
#
loop_
_entity_poly.entity_id
_entity_poly.type
_entity_poly.pdbx_seq_one_letter_code
_entity_poly.pdbx_strand_id
1 'polypeptide(L)'
;MYGLAVNYATSPRGACHERGNPQASALGLFYPDCDMDSPPERFDEDSAGYCAYVYQNTSMLFNNLTMCKFMVNNGGLTVTEIGKELKVSTGLDYTNRDLLKTSERGIALQRLINVRDGMSRKDDTLPPKMLQAAVIGGRAGKSPAAFEKMLDDYYKLRGWDENGIPTAKTLEELGLEDYIPMLP
;
A
#
# COMPACT_ATOMS: atom_id res chain seq x y z
N MET A 1 0.33 14.88 -2.37
CA MET A 1 -0.43 14.02 -3.29
C MET A 1 -1.43 13.19 -2.49
N TYR A 2 -2.51 12.72 -3.09
CA TYR A 2 -3.58 12.03 -2.36
C TYR A 2 -3.28 10.55 -2.07
N GLY A 3 -2.54 9.84 -2.92
CA GLY A 3 -2.09 8.48 -2.57
C GLY A 3 -1.22 8.43 -1.29
N LEU A 4 -0.41 9.47 -1.05
CA LEU A 4 0.36 9.59 0.19
C LEU A 4 -0.54 9.80 1.43
N ALA A 5 -1.69 10.44 1.25
CA ALA A 5 -2.66 10.64 2.32
C ALA A 5 -3.22 9.29 2.79
N VAL A 6 -3.67 8.45 1.85
CA VAL A 6 -4.10 7.07 2.14
C VAL A 6 -2.98 6.27 2.79
N ASN A 7 -1.74 6.33 2.26
CA ASN A 7 -0.61 5.61 2.85
C ASN A 7 -0.32 6.03 4.29
N TYR A 8 -0.41 7.32 4.62
CA TYR A 8 -0.18 7.79 5.98
C TYR A 8 -1.22 7.29 6.96
N ALA A 9 -2.48 7.28 6.53
CA ALA A 9 -3.59 6.81 7.33
C ALA A 9 -3.52 5.30 7.57
N THR A 10 -3.22 4.50 6.56
CA THR A 10 -3.35 3.03 6.61
C THR A 10 -2.05 2.29 6.93
N SER A 11 -0.95 3.02 7.14
CA SER A 11 0.35 2.42 7.43
C SER A 11 0.31 1.66 8.77
N PRO A 12 0.81 0.41 8.82
CA PRO A 12 0.69 -0.45 10.01
C PRO A 12 1.51 0.01 11.22
N ARG A 13 2.29 1.09 11.10
CA ARG A 13 3.06 1.69 12.20
C ARG A 13 2.79 3.19 12.37
N GLY A 14 1.60 3.64 11.96
CA GLY A 14 1.24 5.06 11.92
C GLY A 14 1.86 5.81 10.74
N ALA A 15 1.78 7.14 10.77
CA ALA A 15 2.14 8.01 9.65
C ALA A 15 3.61 7.86 9.21
N CYS A 16 3.86 6.97 8.25
CA CYS A 16 5.18 6.65 7.75
C CYS A 16 5.18 6.61 6.22
N HIS A 17 5.95 7.51 5.61
CA HIS A 17 6.10 7.57 4.16
C HIS A 17 6.76 6.30 3.62
N GLU A 18 7.61 5.64 4.39
CA GLU A 18 8.35 4.45 3.95
C GLU A 18 7.51 3.17 3.87
N ARG A 19 6.26 3.17 4.34
CA ARG A 19 5.39 1.99 4.18
C ARG A 19 4.81 1.84 2.77
N GLY A 20 4.82 2.90 1.96
CA GLY A 20 4.49 2.82 0.54
C GLY A 20 5.35 3.70 -0.35
N ASN A 21 5.79 4.87 0.13
CA ASN A 21 6.45 5.92 -0.66
C ASN A 21 5.65 6.40 -1.90
N PRO A 22 4.32 6.65 -1.83
CA PRO A 22 3.58 7.13 -3.01
C PRO A 22 4.14 8.41 -3.64
N GLN A 23 4.84 9.28 -2.89
CA GLN A 23 5.46 10.49 -3.43
C GLN A 23 6.44 10.24 -4.58
N ALA A 24 6.98 9.03 -4.70
CA ALA A 24 7.78 8.64 -5.85
C ALA A 24 7.00 8.71 -7.18
N SER A 25 5.68 8.52 -7.18
CA SER A 25 4.85 8.71 -8.38
C SER A 25 4.88 10.14 -8.90
N ALA A 26 4.93 11.11 -7.99
CA ALA A 26 5.06 12.52 -8.34
C ALA A 26 6.39 12.83 -9.03
N LEU A 27 7.41 11.99 -8.83
CA LEU A 27 8.73 12.09 -9.48
C LEU A 27 8.82 11.27 -10.78
N GLY A 28 7.71 10.66 -11.22
CA GLY A 28 7.65 9.87 -12.45
C GLY A 28 8.01 8.40 -12.27
N LEU A 29 8.17 7.91 -11.03
CA LEU A 29 8.39 6.50 -10.76
C LEU A 29 7.05 5.76 -10.74
N PHE A 30 7.01 4.53 -11.24
CA PHE A 30 5.81 3.67 -11.26
C PHE A 30 6.24 2.20 -11.42
N TYR A 31 5.27 1.28 -11.36
CA TYR A 31 5.53 -0.16 -11.35
C TYR A 31 4.69 -0.88 -12.42
N PRO A 32 5.15 -0.92 -13.69
CA PRO A 32 4.47 -1.63 -14.78
C PRO A 32 4.23 -3.11 -14.48
N ASP A 33 5.22 -3.74 -13.85
CA ASP A 33 5.18 -5.14 -13.40
C ASP A 33 4.14 -5.42 -12.31
N CYS A 34 3.46 -4.38 -11.82
CA CYS A 34 2.41 -4.42 -10.81
C CYS A 34 1.11 -3.79 -11.33
N ASP A 35 0.87 -3.90 -12.65
CA ASP A 35 -0.31 -3.40 -13.37
C ASP A 35 -0.50 -1.87 -13.29
N MET A 36 0.57 -1.13 -13.01
CA MET A 36 0.56 0.34 -13.00
C MET A 36 1.33 0.86 -14.21
N ASP A 37 0.64 1.11 -15.32
CA ASP A 37 1.26 1.51 -16.60
C ASP A 37 1.80 2.94 -16.64
N SER A 38 1.35 3.79 -15.71
CA SER A 38 1.78 5.19 -15.62
C SER A 38 1.69 5.69 -14.17
N PRO A 39 2.47 6.72 -13.80
CA PRO A 39 2.37 7.31 -12.47
C PRO A 39 1.00 7.99 -12.32
N PRO A 40 0.22 7.66 -11.26
CA PRO A 40 -1.07 8.31 -11.04
C PRO A 40 -0.93 9.82 -10.81
N GLU A 41 -1.95 10.56 -11.24
CA GLU A 41 -2.00 12.02 -11.05
C GLU A 41 -1.97 12.40 -9.57
N ARG A 42 -1.16 13.41 -9.23
CA ARG A 42 -0.80 13.71 -7.83
C ARG A 42 -2.01 14.03 -6.94
N PHE A 43 -3.06 14.59 -7.51
CA PHE A 43 -4.24 15.05 -6.78
C PHE A 43 -5.52 14.43 -7.31
N ASP A 44 -5.42 13.27 -7.95
CA ASP A 44 -6.58 12.49 -8.33
C ASP A 44 -7.08 11.69 -7.11
N GLU A 45 -8.37 11.83 -6.82
CA GLU A 45 -9.02 11.17 -5.69
C GLU A 45 -9.42 9.73 -6.04
N ASP A 46 -9.63 9.42 -7.31
CA ASP A 46 -10.07 8.10 -7.77
C ASP A 46 -8.91 7.09 -7.80
N SER A 47 -7.71 7.53 -8.21
CA SER A 47 -6.52 6.67 -8.20
C SER A 47 -5.77 6.66 -6.86
N ALA A 48 -6.15 7.48 -5.87
CA ALA A 48 -5.39 7.62 -4.62
C ALA A 48 -5.29 6.30 -3.84
N GLY A 49 -6.39 5.56 -3.69
CA GLY A 49 -6.42 4.27 -3.02
C GLY A 49 -5.57 3.22 -3.74
N TYR A 50 -5.71 3.14 -5.06
CA TYR A 50 -4.91 2.27 -5.92
C TYR A 50 -3.41 2.58 -5.87
N CYS A 51 -3.06 3.87 -5.91
CA CYS A 51 -1.69 4.32 -5.75
C CYS A 51 -1.12 3.84 -4.41
N ALA A 52 -1.81 4.07 -3.30
CA ALA A 52 -1.34 3.59 -2.00
C ALA A 52 -1.20 2.06 -1.93
N TYR A 53 -2.15 1.33 -2.51
CA TYR A 53 -2.16 -0.14 -2.58
C TYR A 53 -0.90 -0.70 -3.24
N VAL A 54 -0.62 -0.29 -4.48
CA VAL A 54 0.53 -0.76 -5.26
C VAL A 54 1.84 -0.42 -4.56
N TYR A 55 1.97 0.83 -4.11
CA TYR A 55 3.19 1.33 -3.48
C TYR A 55 3.48 0.67 -2.12
N GLN A 56 2.45 0.35 -1.34
CA GLN A 56 2.62 -0.41 -0.11
C GLN A 56 2.98 -1.87 -0.38
N ASN A 57 2.40 -2.50 -1.41
CA ASN A 57 2.77 -3.86 -1.80
C ASN A 57 4.24 -3.95 -2.24
N THR A 58 4.69 -3.05 -3.12
CA THR A 58 6.08 -3.03 -3.55
C THR A 58 7.02 -2.70 -2.39
N SER A 59 6.66 -1.75 -1.52
CA SER A 59 7.44 -1.47 -0.30
C SER A 59 7.52 -2.66 0.64
N MET A 60 6.44 -3.45 0.78
CA MET A 60 6.45 -4.66 1.60
C MET A 60 7.33 -5.75 0.97
N LEU A 61 7.30 -5.92 -0.35
CA LEU A 61 8.20 -6.84 -1.06
C LEU A 61 9.66 -6.56 -0.74
N PHE A 62 10.07 -5.28 -0.78
CA PHE A 62 11.45 -4.88 -0.45
C PHE A 62 11.79 -5.17 1.01
N ASN A 63 10.86 -4.92 1.93
CA ASN A 63 11.06 -5.23 3.35
C ASN A 63 11.20 -6.74 3.58
N ASN A 64 10.40 -7.57 2.91
CA ASN A 64 10.48 -9.03 3.01
C ASN A 64 11.84 -9.56 2.53
N LEU A 65 12.36 -8.99 1.44
CA LEU A 65 13.65 -9.37 0.86
C LEU A 65 14.84 -8.71 1.57
N THR A 66 14.60 -7.81 2.53
CA THR A 66 15.63 -6.92 3.11
C THR A 66 16.43 -6.19 2.02
N MET A 67 15.74 -5.78 0.96
CA MET A 67 16.32 -5.08 -0.18
C MET A 67 16.09 -3.58 -0.05
N CYS A 68 17.11 -2.77 -0.35
CA CYS A 68 16.94 -1.32 -0.38
C CYS A 68 15.96 -0.95 -1.50
N LYS A 69 14.86 -0.27 -1.15
CA LYS A 69 13.84 0.13 -2.13
C LYS A 69 14.37 1.04 -3.24
N PHE A 70 15.47 1.76 -3.01
CA PHE A 70 16.09 2.61 -4.03
C PHE A 70 16.70 1.81 -5.18
N MET A 71 16.88 0.50 -5.03
CA MET A 71 17.29 -0.36 -6.14
C MET A 71 16.18 -0.44 -7.20
N VAL A 72 14.91 -0.44 -6.78
CA VAL A 72 13.77 -0.48 -7.70
C VAL A 72 13.38 0.92 -8.11
N ASN A 73 13.45 1.16 -9.41
CA ASN A 73 13.12 2.44 -10.03
C ASN A 73 13.87 3.66 -9.44
N ASN A 74 15.12 3.49 -9.00
CA ASN A 74 16.26 4.40 -9.31
C ASN A 74 17.64 3.73 -9.09
N GLY A 75 17.69 2.39 -9.11
CA GLY A 75 18.90 1.57 -9.29
C GLY A 75 18.77 0.63 -10.49
N GLY A 76 17.72 0.80 -11.29
CA GLY A 76 17.47 0.06 -12.53
C GLY A 76 16.70 -1.26 -12.39
N LEU A 77 16.43 -1.73 -11.17
CA LEU A 77 15.71 -3.00 -10.98
C LEU A 77 14.19 -2.84 -11.16
N THR A 78 13.60 -3.89 -11.70
CA THR A 78 12.16 -4.15 -11.81
C THR A 78 11.73 -5.29 -10.87
N VAL A 79 10.42 -5.47 -10.64
CA VAL A 79 9.92 -6.60 -9.84
C VAL A 79 10.21 -7.93 -10.53
N THR A 80 10.17 -7.94 -11.86
CA THR A 80 10.54 -9.10 -12.68
C THR A 80 12.02 -9.48 -12.49
N GLU A 81 12.93 -8.51 -12.43
CA GLU A 81 14.35 -8.77 -12.19
C GLU A 81 14.60 -9.30 -10.78
N ILE A 82 13.90 -8.76 -9.78
CA ILE A 82 13.92 -9.30 -8.41
C ILE A 82 13.50 -10.77 -8.39
N GLY A 83 12.44 -11.14 -9.13
CA GLY A 83 12.02 -12.54 -9.25
C GLY A 83 13.11 -13.45 -9.83
N LYS A 84 13.85 -12.96 -10.84
CA LYS A 84 14.99 -13.69 -11.42
C LYS A 84 16.14 -13.86 -10.43
N GLU A 85 16.49 -12.81 -9.68
CA GLU A 85 17.53 -12.86 -8.65
C GLU A 85 17.16 -13.84 -7.53
N LEU A 86 15.89 -13.84 -7.10
CA LEU A 86 15.38 -14.76 -6.10
C LEU A 86 15.47 -16.22 -6.57
N LYS A 87 15.13 -16.48 -7.84
CA LYS A 87 15.26 -17.82 -8.43
C LYS A 87 16.71 -18.29 -8.48
N VAL A 88 17.65 -17.45 -8.90
CA VAL A 88 19.07 -17.81 -8.98
C VAL A 88 19.66 -18.05 -7.59
N SER A 89 19.28 -17.25 -6.59
CA SER A 89 19.83 -17.34 -5.24
C SER A 89 19.22 -18.45 -4.38
N THR A 90 17.95 -18.80 -4.56
CA THR A 90 17.22 -19.73 -3.69
C THR A 90 16.65 -20.97 -4.40
N GLY A 91 16.56 -20.94 -5.73
CA GLY A 91 15.85 -21.95 -6.52
C GLY A 91 14.32 -21.77 -6.56
N LEU A 92 13.76 -20.79 -5.84
CA LEU A 92 12.32 -20.52 -5.81
C LEU A 92 11.88 -19.75 -7.06
N ASP A 93 10.93 -20.31 -7.82
CA ASP A 93 10.41 -19.71 -9.04
C ASP A 93 9.06 -19.03 -8.78
N TYR A 94 9.09 -17.71 -8.58
CA TYR A 94 7.91 -16.90 -8.33
C TYR A 94 7.60 -15.99 -9.51
N THR A 95 6.32 -15.88 -9.83
CA THR A 95 5.82 -14.84 -10.74
C THR A 95 5.71 -13.49 -10.00
N ASN A 96 5.58 -12.38 -10.73
CA ASN A 96 5.31 -11.07 -10.13
C ASN A 96 4.07 -11.09 -9.24
N ARG A 97 3.03 -11.83 -9.65
CA ARG A 97 1.80 -12.00 -8.87
C ARG A 97 2.05 -12.75 -7.57
N ASP A 98 2.87 -13.79 -7.58
CA ASP A 98 3.23 -14.53 -6.36
C ASP A 98 4.00 -13.62 -5.39
N LEU A 99 4.96 -12.84 -5.89
CA LEU A 99 5.72 -11.88 -5.08
C LEU A 99 4.81 -10.83 -4.43
N LEU A 100 3.89 -10.24 -5.20
CA LEU A 100 2.90 -9.28 -4.67
C LEU A 100 1.97 -9.94 -3.65
N LYS A 101 1.56 -11.19 -3.87
CA LYS A 101 0.75 -11.95 -2.91
C LYS A 101 1.47 -12.18 -1.57
N THR A 102 2.80 -12.38 -1.57
CA THR A 102 3.57 -12.43 -0.31
C THR A 102 3.54 -11.09 0.44
N SER A 103 3.47 -9.98 -0.31
CA SER A 103 3.40 -8.63 0.25
C SER A 103 2.04 -8.35 0.88
N GLU A 104 0.96 -8.72 0.17
CA GLU A 104 -0.40 -8.64 0.69
C GLU A 104 -0.58 -9.47 1.97
N ARG A 105 -0.03 -10.68 2.01
CA ARG A 105 0.00 -11.52 3.23
C ARG A 105 0.67 -10.80 4.39
N GLY A 106 1.84 -10.21 4.17
CA GLY A 106 2.57 -9.46 5.20
C GLY A 106 1.80 -8.25 5.72
N ILE A 107 1.13 -7.51 4.84
CA ILE A 107 0.30 -6.36 5.20
C ILE A 107 -0.96 -6.79 5.96
N ALA A 108 -1.64 -7.85 5.52
CA ALA A 108 -2.81 -8.39 6.20
C ALA A 108 -2.45 -8.87 7.62
N LEU A 109 -1.32 -9.58 7.79
CA LEU A 109 -0.85 -10.03 9.10
C LEU A 109 -0.54 -8.84 10.03
N GLN A 110 0.12 -7.79 9.52
CA GLN A 110 0.36 -6.57 10.29
C GLN A 110 -0.94 -5.85 10.65
N ARG A 111 -1.93 -5.84 9.75
CA ARG A 111 -3.25 -5.28 10.04
C ARG A 111 -3.98 -6.08 11.12
N LEU A 112 -3.94 -7.41 11.08
CA LEU A 112 -4.55 -8.26 12.11
C LEU A 112 -3.97 -8.00 13.50
N ILE A 113 -2.65 -7.82 13.60
CA ILE A 113 -1.99 -7.45 14.88
C ILE A 113 -2.55 -6.12 15.39
N ASN A 114 -2.67 -5.11 14.53
CA ASN A 114 -3.20 -3.81 14.93
C ASN A 114 -4.70 -3.87 15.28
N VAL A 115 -5.50 -4.65 14.55
CA VAL A 115 -6.93 -4.85 14.83
C VAL A 115 -7.13 -5.54 16.18
N ARG A 116 -6.34 -6.58 16.48
CA ARG A 116 -6.32 -7.24 17.81
C ARG A 116 -6.05 -6.22 18.92
N ASP A 117 -5.19 -5.23 18.65
CA ASP A 117 -4.82 -4.19 19.61
C ASP A 117 -5.79 -2.98 19.59
N GLY A 118 -6.91 -3.07 18.88
CA GLY A 118 -8.03 -2.12 18.92
C GLY A 118 -8.07 -1.08 17.79
N MET A 119 -7.19 -1.22 16.79
CA MET A 119 -7.17 -0.34 15.61
C MET A 119 -8.32 -0.66 14.66
N SER A 120 -8.97 0.36 14.13
CA SER A 120 -9.97 0.22 13.07
C SER A 120 -9.97 1.43 12.14
N ARG A 121 -10.96 1.53 11.24
CA ARG A 121 -11.17 2.69 10.36
C ARG A 121 -11.05 4.04 11.09
N LYS A 122 -11.52 4.13 12.34
CA LYS A 122 -11.47 5.37 13.13
C LYS A 122 -10.05 5.94 13.29
N ASP A 123 -9.04 5.07 13.22
CA ASP A 123 -7.63 5.40 13.40
C ASP A 123 -6.92 5.66 12.06
N ASP A 124 -7.49 5.20 10.95
CA ASP A 124 -7.00 5.43 9.59
C ASP A 124 -7.38 6.86 9.13
N THR A 125 -6.83 7.87 9.82
CA THR A 125 -7.16 9.28 9.59
C THR A 125 -5.93 10.14 9.32
N LEU A 126 -6.15 11.42 9.08
CA LEU A 126 -5.12 12.44 8.90
C LEU A 126 -5.25 13.53 9.96
N PRO A 127 -4.15 14.22 10.29
CA PRO A 127 -4.24 15.46 11.05
C PRO A 127 -5.21 16.44 10.38
N PRO A 128 -6.12 17.12 11.12
CA PRO A 128 -7.16 17.97 10.53
C PRO A 128 -6.65 19.01 9.53
N LYS A 129 -5.41 19.50 9.71
CA LYS A 129 -4.78 20.45 8.80
C LYS A 129 -4.59 19.91 7.38
N MET A 130 -4.42 18.59 7.22
CA MET A 130 -4.20 17.94 5.93
C MET A 130 -5.50 17.82 5.12
N LEU A 131 -6.65 17.88 5.78
CA LEU A 131 -7.98 17.90 5.17
C LEU A 131 -8.40 19.30 4.69
N GLN A 132 -7.64 20.34 5.02
CA GLN A 132 -7.90 21.71 4.60
C GLN A 132 -7.11 22.07 3.35
N ALA A 133 -7.72 22.88 2.46
CA ALA A 133 -7.05 23.40 1.28
C ALA A 133 -5.83 24.25 1.68
N ALA A 134 -4.72 24.09 0.97
CA ALA A 134 -3.58 25.00 1.15
C ALA A 134 -3.90 26.36 0.54
N VAL A 135 -3.36 27.42 1.14
CA VAL A 135 -3.53 28.80 0.64
C VAL A 135 -2.52 29.11 -0.47
N ILE A 136 -1.31 28.53 -0.39
CA ILE A 136 -0.19 28.79 -1.29
C ILE A 136 0.54 27.51 -1.71
N GLY A 137 1.37 27.59 -2.74
CA GLY A 137 2.23 26.51 -3.22
C GLY A 137 1.54 25.51 -4.16
N GLY A 138 2.22 24.40 -4.48
CA GLY A 138 1.73 23.42 -5.47
C GLY A 138 0.41 22.70 -5.12
N ARG A 139 -0.07 22.86 -3.88
CA ARG A 139 -1.36 22.35 -3.39
C ARG A 139 -2.39 23.48 -3.16
N ALA A 140 -2.12 24.72 -3.58
CA ALA A 140 -3.05 25.83 -3.39
C ALA A 140 -4.45 25.48 -3.91
N GLY A 141 -5.48 25.70 -3.10
CA GLY A 141 -6.87 25.38 -3.42
C GLY A 141 -7.25 23.89 -3.40
N LYS A 142 -6.31 22.98 -3.07
CA LYS A 142 -6.53 21.52 -3.13
C LYS A 142 -6.57 20.90 -1.74
N SER A 143 -7.56 20.06 -1.49
CA SER A 143 -7.69 19.22 -0.28
C SER A 143 -8.22 17.84 -0.66
N PRO A 144 -7.86 16.77 0.06
CA PRO A 144 -8.44 15.45 -0.13
C PRO A 144 -9.88 15.46 0.41
N ALA A 145 -10.80 16.08 -0.31
CA ALA A 145 -12.18 16.28 0.14
C ALA A 145 -12.93 14.95 0.16
N ALA A 146 -12.61 14.03 -0.77
CA ALA A 146 -13.17 12.69 -0.82
C ALA A 146 -12.31 11.66 -0.06
N PHE A 147 -11.65 12.04 1.04
CA PHE A 147 -10.71 11.15 1.75
C PHE A 147 -11.35 9.81 2.18
N GLU A 148 -12.59 9.82 2.67
CA GLU A 148 -13.31 8.60 3.05
C GLU A 148 -13.52 7.65 1.87
N LYS A 149 -13.84 8.19 0.68
CA LYS A 149 -13.94 7.40 -0.55
C LYS A 149 -12.59 6.77 -0.90
N MET A 150 -11.50 7.51 -0.76
CA MET A 150 -10.15 6.99 -1.05
C MET A 150 -9.80 5.81 -0.13
N LEU A 151 -10.22 5.86 1.15
CA LEU A 151 -10.08 4.75 2.09
C LEU A 151 -10.93 3.55 1.68
N ASP A 152 -12.18 3.77 1.28
CA ASP A 152 -13.07 2.70 0.81
C ASP A 152 -12.49 1.97 -0.40
N ASP A 153 -11.97 2.72 -1.38
CA ASP A 153 -11.35 2.15 -2.57
C ASP A 153 -10.09 1.35 -2.20
N TYR A 154 -9.28 1.86 -1.26
CA TYR A 154 -8.14 1.13 -0.74
C TYR A 154 -8.54 -0.16 0.02
N TYR A 155 -9.56 -0.14 0.86
CA TYR A 155 -10.04 -1.33 1.57
C TYR A 155 -10.60 -2.38 0.61
N LYS A 156 -11.34 -1.97 -0.42
CA LYS A 156 -11.82 -2.88 -1.47
C LYS A 156 -10.66 -3.59 -2.17
N LEU A 157 -9.62 -2.84 -2.54
CA LEU A 157 -8.41 -3.41 -3.16
C LEU A 157 -7.70 -4.39 -2.21
N ARG A 158 -7.73 -4.13 -0.90
CA ARG A 158 -7.16 -5.00 0.13
C ARG A 158 -8.01 -6.22 0.47
N GLY A 159 -9.27 -6.29 0.02
CA GLY A 159 -10.22 -7.30 0.48
C GLY A 159 -10.60 -7.12 1.96
N TRP A 160 -10.63 -5.88 2.44
CA TRP A 160 -11.01 -5.53 3.80
C TRP A 160 -12.46 -5.03 3.83
N ASP A 161 -13.09 -5.15 4.99
CA ASP A 161 -14.43 -4.60 5.22
C ASP A 161 -14.43 -3.07 5.40
N GLU A 162 -15.61 -2.50 5.62
CA GLU A 162 -15.79 -1.06 5.84
C GLU A 162 -15.08 -0.52 7.10
N ASN A 163 -14.78 -1.39 8.08
CA ASN A 163 -14.02 -1.07 9.28
C ASN A 163 -12.51 -1.20 9.08
N GLY A 164 -12.07 -1.53 7.86
CA GLY A 164 -10.67 -1.75 7.52
C GLY A 164 -10.11 -3.04 8.09
N ILE A 165 -10.94 -4.08 8.25
CA ILE A 165 -10.55 -5.38 8.80
C ILE A 165 -10.46 -6.40 7.65
N PRO A 166 -9.37 -7.17 7.53
CA PRO A 166 -9.29 -8.25 6.55
C PRO A 166 -10.46 -9.21 6.65
N THR A 167 -11.12 -9.52 5.54
CA THR A 167 -12.23 -10.49 5.54
C THR A 167 -11.71 -11.92 5.65
N ALA A 168 -12.53 -12.84 6.16
CA ALA A 168 -12.18 -14.27 6.22
C ALA A 168 -11.77 -14.84 4.86
N LYS A 169 -12.51 -14.48 3.79
CA LYS A 169 -12.16 -14.84 2.41
C LYS A 169 -10.75 -14.37 2.03
N THR A 170 -10.40 -13.12 2.35
CA THR A 170 -9.06 -12.59 2.08
C THR A 170 -7.99 -13.32 2.87
N LEU A 171 -8.26 -13.70 4.13
CA LEU A 171 -7.33 -14.50 4.92
C LEU A 171 -7.09 -15.88 4.31
N GLU A 172 -8.14 -16.58 3.87
CA GLU A 172 -8.02 -17.87 3.16
C GLU A 172 -7.21 -17.71 1.87
N GLU A 173 -7.52 -16.70 1.05
CA GLU A 173 -6.80 -16.44 -0.20
C GLU A 173 -5.31 -16.17 0.04
N LEU A 174 -4.96 -15.55 1.17
CA LEU A 174 -3.58 -15.23 1.55
C LEU A 174 -2.88 -16.37 2.30
N GLY A 175 -3.53 -17.47 2.66
CA GLY A 175 -2.94 -18.55 3.46
C GLY A 175 -2.76 -18.14 4.93
N LEU A 176 -3.73 -17.42 5.48
CA LEU A 176 -3.82 -16.92 6.85
C LEU A 176 -5.10 -17.42 7.55
N GLU A 177 -5.67 -18.52 7.08
CA GLU A 177 -6.92 -19.11 7.58
C GLU A 177 -6.89 -19.43 9.08
N ASP A 178 -5.72 -19.81 9.61
CA ASP A 178 -5.51 -20.08 11.03
C ASP A 178 -5.78 -18.85 11.93
N TYR A 179 -5.79 -17.64 11.35
CA TYR A 179 -6.06 -16.39 12.06
C TYR A 179 -7.51 -15.91 11.94
N ILE A 180 -8.37 -16.59 11.17
CA ILE A 180 -9.81 -16.25 11.08
C ILE A 180 -10.50 -16.20 12.46
N PRO A 181 -10.22 -17.11 13.41
CA PRO A 181 -10.80 -17.03 14.76
C PRO A 181 -10.40 -15.78 15.57
N MET A 182 -9.41 -14.99 15.10
CA MET A 182 -8.98 -13.74 15.73
C MET A 182 -9.71 -12.50 15.18
N LEU A 183 -10.56 -12.67 14.16
CA LEU A 183 -11.40 -11.57 13.67
C LEU A 183 -12.43 -11.19 14.76
N PRO A 184 -12.72 -9.88 14.92
CA PRO A 184 -13.66 -9.39 15.93
C PRO A 184 -15.13 -9.71 15.62
#